data_AF-A0A1H8G0I1-F1
#
_entry.id   AF-A0A1H8G0I1-F1
#
_cell.length_a   1.000
_cell.length_b   1.000
_cell.length_c   1.000
_cell.angle_alpha   90.00
_cell.angle_beta   90.00
_cell.angle_gamma   90.00
#
_symmetry.space_group_name_H-M   'P 1'
#
loop_
_entity.id
_entity.type
_entity.pdbx_description
1 polymer ?
#
loop_
_entity_poly.entity_id
_entity_poly.type
_entity_poly.pdbx_seq_one_letter_code
_entity_poly.pdbx_strand_id
1 'polypeptide(L)'
;ADEIVLKNAIGSSFLATGVSETLNPATSGVNGLDTGSLTTTNWYFIWAISDGVVNTKLLLSLSNTNPTLPSGYTYKALIGCSYRYASNFQSFVQRGNYIRCYGTGWEIFQISTANTLNANLPVPPVITKECVISVGFEGSVGEAALTVTGDDGSLIAQITSINGDNQSITRKDSIEFIYVPVTLGSLLGYSLSHNTAGTTFTGRIAGFRI
;
A
#
# COMPACT_ATOMS: atom_id res chain seq x y z
N ALA A 1 -2.26 -21.50 -4.65
CA ALA A 1 -2.00 -21.47 -6.10
C ALA A 1 -1.69 -22.90 -6.51
N ASP A 2 -2.17 -23.33 -7.66
CA ASP A 2 -1.93 -24.71 -8.08
C ASP A 2 -0.45 -24.91 -8.41
N GLU A 3 0.21 -23.88 -8.94
CA GLU A 3 1.64 -23.87 -9.28
C GLU A 3 2.29 -22.47 -9.15
N ILE A 4 3.61 -22.43 -8.93
CA ILE A 4 4.44 -21.21 -8.87
C ILE A 4 5.78 -21.49 -9.57
N VAL A 5 6.21 -20.59 -10.46
CA VAL A 5 7.56 -20.66 -11.05
C VAL A 5 8.52 -19.80 -10.23
N LEU A 6 9.56 -20.42 -9.68
CA LEU A 6 10.64 -19.78 -8.96
C LEU A 6 11.90 -19.72 -9.81
N LYS A 7 12.76 -18.73 -9.60
CA LYS A 7 14.04 -18.59 -10.31
C LYS A 7 15.20 -18.51 -9.34
N ASN A 8 16.35 -19.05 -9.72
CA ASN A 8 17.60 -18.85 -9.01
C ASN A 8 18.41 -17.67 -9.60
N ALA A 9 19.57 -17.39 -8.99
CA ALA A 9 20.41 -16.25 -9.39
C ALA A 9 20.98 -16.35 -10.82
N ILE A 10 21.12 -17.57 -11.37
CA ILE A 10 21.59 -17.80 -12.74
C ILE A 10 20.45 -17.90 -13.77
N GLY A 11 19.20 -17.69 -13.33
CA GLY A 11 18.02 -17.68 -14.19
C GLY A 11 17.38 -19.05 -14.46
N SER A 12 17.89 -20.14 -13.86
CA SER A 12 17.22 -21.44 -13.91
C SER A 12 15.86 -21.35 -13.24
N SER A 13 14.88 -22.03 -13.81
CA SER A 13 13.50 -22.02 -13.31
C SER A 13 13.17 -23.34 -12.62
N PHE A 14 12.38 -23.27 -11.56
CA PHE A 14 11.82 -24.40 -10.83
C PHE A 14 10.31 -24.22 -10.72
N LEU A 15 9.54 -25.23 -11.14
CA LEU A 15 8.08 -25.24 -11.01
C LEU A 15 7.71 -25.91 -9.69
N ALA A 16 7.24 -25.13 -8.72
CA ALA A 16 6.64 -25.64 -7.50
C ALA A 16 5.15 -25.92 -7.75
N THR A 17 4.66 -27.09 -7.33
CA THR A 17 3.25 -27.47 -7.42
C THR A 17 2.70 -27.74 -6.01
N GLY A 18 1.41 -27.52 -5.80
CA GLY A 18 0.76 -27.83 -4.52
C GLY A 18 1.26 -27.00 -3.32
N VAL A 19 1.68 -25.76 -3.54
CA VAL A 19 2.24 -24.89 -2.49
C VAL A 19 1.15 -24.52 -1.48
N SER A 20 1.25 -25.05 -0.26
CA SER A 20 0.36 -24.77 0.86
C SER A 20 1.17 -24.58 2.14
N GLU A 21 1.51 -23.34 2.44
CA GLU A 21 2.42 -22.97 3.53
C GLU A 21 1.79 -21.88 4.39
N THR A 22 2.14 -21.88 5.67
CA THR A 22 1.74 -20.85 6.63
C THR A 22 2.95 -20.02 7.01
N LEU A 23 2.80 -18.70 6.98
CA LEU A 23 3.84 -17.76 7.37
C LEU A 23 3.58 -17.27 8.81
N ASN A 24 4.60 -17.37 9.66
CA ASN A 24 4.59 -16.83 11.02
C ASN A 24 5.70 -15.77 11.18
N PRO A 25 5.36 -14.47 11.24
CA PRO A 25 6.36 -13.42 11.36
C PRO A 25 7.04 -13.35 12.74
N ALA A 26 6.59 -14.16 13.72
CA ALA A 26 7.25 -14.31 15.00
C ALA A 26 8.48 -15.24 14.95
N THR A 27 8.63 -16.02 13.88
CA THR A 27 9.81 -16.86 13.65
C THR A 27 10.75 -16.20 12.64
N SER A 28 12.05 -16.46 12.72
CA SER A 28 13.03 -15.98 11.74
C SER A 28 13.38 -17.06 10.71
N GLY A 29 13.62 -16.66 9.46
CA GLY A 29 13.97 -17.52 8.34
C GLY A 29 12.77 -18.22 7.72
N VAL A 30 12.92 -19.53 7.45
CA VAL A 30 11.93 -20.35 6.75
C VAL A 30 10.54 -20.23 7.38
N ASN A 31 9.52 -19.96 6.55
CA ASN A 31 8.14 -19.71 6.96
C ASN A 31 7.98 -18.56 7.97
N GLY A 32 8.94 -17.62 8.02
CA GLY A 32 8.93 -16.48 8.91
C GLY A 32 9.61 -15.25 8.33
N LEU A 33 10.13 -14.39 9.22
CA LEU A 33 10.78 -13.13 8.89
C LEU A 33 12.21 -13.37 8.39
N ASP A 34 12.54 -12.80 7.24
CA ASP A 34 13.83 -12.85 6.57
C ASP A 34 15.00 -12.52 7.53
N THR A 35 15.05 -11.26 8.00
CA THR A 35 16.08 -10.80 8.93
C THR A 35 15.51 -9.77 9.91
N GLY A 36 16.24 -9.57 11.01
CA GLY A 36 15.93 -8.52 11.98
C GLY A 36 14.68 -8.80 12.80
N SER A 37 13.89 -7.75 13.03
CA SER A 37 12.68 -7.80 13.85
C SER A 37 11.48 -7.21 13.11
N LEU A 38 10.28 -7.65 13.49
CA LEU A 38 9.04 -7.19 12.90
C LEU A 38 8.70 -5.76 13.36
N THR A 39 9.00 -4.78 12.51
CA THR A 39 8.73 -3.36 12.73
C THR A 39 7.24 -3.03 12.68
N THR A 40 6.80 -2.01 13.44
CA THR A 40 5.37 -1.67 13.63
C THR A 40 4.69 -1.14 12.37
N THR A 41 5.44 -0.46 11.50
CA THR A 41 4.91 0.25 10.33
C THR A 41 5.87 0.11 9.15
N ASN A 42 5.62 -0.82 8.22
CA ASN A 42 6.47 -1.04 7.05
C ASN A 42 5.78 -1.93 5.98
N TRP A 43 6.27 -1.87 4.74
CA TRP A 43 5.94 -2.86 3.71
C TRP A 43 6.72 -4.15 3.92
N TYR A 44 6.01 -5.27 3.80
CA TYR A 44 6.60 -6.59 3.83
C TYR A 44 6.24 -7.36 2.55
N PHE A 45 7.25 -8.02 1.99
CA PHE A 45 7.19 -8.78 0.75
C PHE A 45 7.17 -10.27 1.05
N ILE A 46 6.20 -10.96 0.47
CA ILE A 46 6.00 -12.39 0.65
C ILE A 46 6.70 -13.09 -0.51
N TRP A 47 7.74 -13.83 -0.18
CA TRP A 47 8.51 -14.61 -1.12
C TRP A 47 8.17 -16.09 -0.97
N ALA A 48 7.97 -16.78 -2.09
CA ALA A 48 8.15 -18.22 -2.14
C ALA A 48 9.64 -18.50 -2.34
N ILE A 49 10.18 -19.48 -1.61
CA ILE A 49 11.58 -19.90 -1.68
C ILE A 49 11.64 -21.42 -1.87
N SER A 50 12.64 -21.92 -2.61
CA SER A 50 12.84 -23.36 -2.80
C SER A 50 14.31 -23.75 -2.88
N ASP A 51 14.60 -25.00 -2.51
CA ASP A 51 15.87 -25.68 -2.73
C ASP A 51 16.03 -26.19 -4.19
N GLY A 52 14.95 -26.18 -4.98
CA GLY A 52 14.91 -26.66 -6.36
C GLY A 52 14.49 -28.12 -6.51
N VAL A 53 13.98 -28.76 -5.45
CA VAL A 53 13.56 -30.16 -5.48
C VAL A 53 12.08 -30.29 -5.13
N VAL A 54 11.73 -30.29 -3.84
CA VAL A 54 10.33 -30.41 -3.37
C VAL A 54 10.01 -29.42 -2.26
N ASN A 55 11.00 -28.78 -1.64
CA ASN A 55 10.78 -27.96 -0.46
C ASN A 55 10.50 -26.51 -0.86
N THR A 56 9.24 -26.20 -1.12
CA THR A 56 8.79 -24.81 -1.27
C THR A 56 8.32 -24.27 0.08
N LYS A 57 8.86 -23.12 0.48
CA LYS A 57 8.55 -22.43 1.74
C LYS A 57 8.28 -20.96 1.49
N LEU A 58 7.84 -20.26 2.53
CA LEU A 58 7.62 -18.82 2.47
C LEU A 58 8.70 -18.06 3.25
N LEU A 59 8.88 -16.80 2.90
CA LEU A 59 9.78 -15.86 3.58
C LEU A 59 9.18 -14.46 3.52
N LEU A 60 9.08 -13.80 4.67
CA LEU A 60 8.60 -12.43 4.77
C LEU A 60 9.80 -11.49 4.84
N SER A 61 10.00 -10.66 3.83
CA SER A 61 11.17 -9.78 3.72
C SER A 61 10.79 -8.31 3.69
N LEU A 62 11.70 -7.45 4.14
CA LEU A 62 11.65 -6.01 3.87
C LEU A 62 12.16 -5.66 2.46
N SER A 63 12.75 -6.62 1.74
CA SER A 63 13.28 -6.43 0.39
C SER A 63 12.32 -6.99 -0.66
N ASN A 64 12.01 -6.17 -1.66
CA ASN A 64 11.18 -6.52 -2.83
C ASN A 64 11.99 -7.06 -4.01
N THR A 65 13.32 -7.07 -3.93
CA THR A 65 14.20 -7.50 -5.03
C THR A 65 15.14 -8.61 -4.60
N ASN A 66 15.69 -8.51 -3.38
CA ASN A 66 16.71 -9.42 -2.92
C ASN A 66 16.52 -9.76 -1.42
N PRO A 67 15.65 -10.73 -1.08
CA PRO A 67 15.56 -11.25 0.28
C PRO A 67 16.82 -12.08 0.62
N THR A 68 17.15 -12.20 1.91
CA THR A 68 18.24 -13.06 2.36
C THR A 68 17.73 -14.49 2.49
N LEU A 69 18.09 -15.35 1.55
CA LEU A 69 17.60 -16.72 1.55
C LEU A 69 18.20 -17.52 2.72
N PRO A 70 17.40 -18.29 3.47
CA PRO A 70 17.91 -19.27 4.42
C PRO A 70 18.83 -20.28 3.73
N SER A 71 19.77 -20.86 4.49
CA SER A 71 20.71 -21.85 3.96
C SER A 71 20.00 -23.00 3.24
N GLY A 72 20.50 -23.38 2.06
CA GLY A 72 19.93 -24.43 1.21
C GLY A 72 18.87 -23.95 0.21
N TYR A 73 18.30 -22.75 0.39
CA TYR A 73 17.34 -22.18 -0.56
C TYR A 73 18.05 -21.31 -1.59
N THR A 74 17.77 -21.58 -2.88
CA THR A 74 18.45 -20.90 -4.00
C THR A 74 17.48 -20.33 -5.02
N TYR A 75 16.24 -20.82 -5.04
CA TYR A 75 15.17 -20.33 -5.89
C TYR A 75 14.25 -19.41 -5.09
N LYS A 76 13.76 -18.34 -5.73
CA LYS A 76 12.79 -17.40 -5.15
C LYS A 76 11.80 -16.88 -6.18
N ALA A 77 10.60 -16.54 -5.71
CA ALA A 77 9.60 -15.78 -6.45
C ALA A 77 8.89 -14.81 -5.49
N LEU A 78 8.71 -13.57 -5.93
CA LEU A 78 7.89 -12.62 -5.20
C LEU A 78 6.42 -12.89 -5.51
N ILE A 79 5.64 -13.23 -4.49
CA ILE A 79 4.25 -13.68 -4.67
C ILE A 79 3.22 -12.71 -4.09
N GLY A 80 3.66 -11.69 -3.35
CA GLY A 80 2.79 -10.66 -2.84
C GLY A 80 3.48 -9.70 -1.90
N CYS A 81 2.71 -8.74 -1.39
CA CYS A 81 3.14 -7.83 -0.35
C CYS A 81 1.96 -7.45 0.55
N SER A 82 2.26 -7.05 1.78
CA SER A 82 1.28 -6.50 2.71
C SER A 82 1.91 -5.39 3.52
N TYR A 83 1.15 -4.33 3.75
CA TYR A 83 1.56 -3.23 4.60
C TYR A 83 1.23 -3.56 6.05
N ARG A 84 2.20 -3.37 6.94
CA ARG A 84 1.98 -3.42 8.39
C ARG A 84 1.84 -1.99 8.89
N TYR A 85 0.84 -1.73 9.73
CA TYR A 85 0.61 -0.44 10.38
C TYR A 85 0.10 -0.65 11.80
N ALA A 86 0.65 0.09 12.76
CA ALA A 86 0.27 -0.01 14.17
C ALA A 86 0.19 -1.48 14.64
N SER A 87 1.23 -2.25 14.30
CA SER A 87 1.38 -3.66 14.65
C SER A 87 0.47 -4.67 13.96
N ASN A 88 -0.42 -4.24 13.05
CA ASN A 88 -1.34 -5.11 12.32
C ASN A 88 -1.02 -5.13 10.82
N PHE A 89 -1.09 -6.31 10.21
CA PHE A 89 -1.08 -6.40 8.74
C PHE A 89 -2.42 -5.93 8.19
N GLN A 90 -2.34 -5.10 7.17
CA GLN A 90 -3.52 -4.52 6.56
C GLN A 90 -4.22 -5.55 5.69
N SER A 91 -5.53 -5.64 5.89
CA SER A 91 -6.38 -6.47 5.05
C SER A 91 -6.47 -5.84 3.67
N PHE A 92 -6.64 -6.64 2.63
CA PHE A 92 -6.85 -6.14 1.29
C PHE A 92 -7.71 -7.12 0.49
N VAL A 93 -8.33 -6.63 -0.57
CA VAL A 93 -8.93 -7.45 -1.61
C VAL A 93 -8.24 -7.18 -2.93
N GLN A 94 -7.92 -8.23 -3.65
CA GLN A 94 -7.40 -8.13 -5.00
C GLN A 94 -8.48 -8.56 -6.01
N ARG A 95 -8.67 -7.76 -7.05
CA ARG A 95 -9.54 -8.05 -8.19
C ARG A 95 -8.74 -7.80 -9.47
N GLY A 96 -8.27 -8.88 -10.09
CA GLY A 96 -7.34 -8.79 -11.21
C GLY A 96 -6.06 -8.08 -10.79
N ASN A 97 -5.75 -6.98 -11.47
CA ASN A 97 -4.59 -6.14 -11.17
C ASN A 97 -4.86 -5.05 -10.13
N TYR A 98 -6.09 -4.87 -9.68
CA TYR A 98 -6.43 -3.86 -8.67
C TYR A 98 -6.43 -4.45 -7.26
N ILE A 99 -5.71 -3.83 -6.35
CA ILE A 99 -5.70 -4.14 -4.92
C ILE A 99 -6.32 -2.98 -4.16
N ARG A 100 -7.33 -3.26 -3.34
CA ARG A 100 -7.91 -2.33 -2.38
C ARG A 100 -7.48 -2.72 -0.98
N CYS A 101 -6.82 -1.81 -0.27
CA CYS A 101 -6.44 -2.00 1.12
C CYS A 101 -7.54 -1.51 2.07
N TYR A 102 -7.78 -2.27 3.13
CA TYR A 102 -8.70 -1.95 4.20
C TYR A 102 -7.92 -1.81 5.51
N GLY A 103 -8.28 -0.79 6.29
CA GLY A 103 -7.71 -0.59 7.63
C GLY A 103 -6.39 0.19 7.66
N THR A 104 -5.87 0.65 6.50
CA THR A 104 -4.88 1.73 6.50
C THR A 104 -5.48 2.81 7.37
N GLY A 105 -4.83 3.08 8.51
CA GLY A 105 -5.31 4.08 9.44
C GLY A 105 -5.62 5.31 8.62
N TRP A 106 -6.87 5.77 8.72
CA TRP A 106 -7.22 7.07 8.19
C TRP A 106 -6.20 8.05 8.76
N GLU A 107 -5.37 8.65 7.91
CA GLU A 107 -4.55 9.74 8.39
C GLU A 107 -5.52 10.92 8.57
N ILE A 108 -5.89 11.15 9.84
CA ILE A 108 -6.77 12.25 10.24
C ILE A 108 -5.91 13.50 10.27
N PHE A 109 -6.29 14.47 9.46
CA PHE A 109 -5.55 15.70 9.30
C PHE A 109 -6.51 16.87 9.53
N GLN A 110 -6.39 17.48 10.70
CA GLN A 110 -7.20 18.61 11.08
C GLN A 110 -6.59 19.89 10.52
N ILE A 111 -7.37 20.71 9.82
CA ILE A 111 -6.91 22.03 9.38
C ILE A 111 -7.55 23.12 10.25
N SER A 112 -6.72 23.97 10.86
CA SER A 112 -7.16 25.16 11.60
C SER A 112 -7.29 26.42 10.72
N THR A 113 -6.61 26.47 9.58
CA THR A 113 -6.55 27.60 8.61
C THR A 113 -6.09 27.09 7.24
N ALA A 114 -6.53 27.74 6.15
CA ALA A 114 -6.20 27.37 4.76
C ALA A 114 -4.70 27.07 4.60
N ASN A 115 -4.36 25.81 4.34
CA ASN A 115 -2.99 25.31 4.24
C ASN A 115 -2.92 24.12 3.31
N THR A 116 -1.76 23.91 2.69
CA THR A 116 -1.40 22.65 2.03
C THR A 116 -1.08 21.61 3.09
N LEU A 117 -1.85 20.53 3.16
CA LEU A 117 -1.41 19.33 3.86
C LEU A 117 -0.58 18.47 2.91
N ASN A 118 0.54 17.92 3.37
CA ASN A 118 1.20 16.77 2.75
C ASN A 118 0.90 15.52 3.61
N ALA A 119 0.05 14.63 3.12
CA ALA A 119 0.00 13.28 3.68
C ALA A 119 1.07 12.43 3.02
N ASN A 120 1.66 11.48 3.74
CA ASN A 120 2.77 10.67 3.26
C ASN A 120 2.32 9.22 3.20
N LEU A 121 1.63 8.91 2.12
CA LEU A 121 0.91 7.67 1.95
C LEU A 121 1.85 6.58 1.38
N PRO A 122 1.98 5.41 2.04
CA PRO A 122 3.00 4.41 1.71
C PRO A 122 2.63 3.59 0.47
N VAL A 123 3.30 3.82 -0.65
CA VAL A 123 3.08 3.08 -1.91
C VAL A 123 3.85 1.77 -1.92
N PRO A 124 3.26 0.64 -2.35
CA PRO A 124 4.02 -0.60 -2.51
C PRO A 124 5.14 -0.43 -3.55
N PRO A 125 6.39 -0.74 -3.21
CA PRO A 125 7.54 -0.47 -4.08
C PRO A 125 7.76 -1.55 -5.14
N VAL A 126 6.78 -2.40 -5.42
CA VAL A 126 6.99 -3.58 -6.28
C VAL A 126 6.52 -3.33 -7.69
N ILE A 127 5.25 -2.95 -7.87
CA ILE A 127 4.67 -2.59 -9.16
C ILE A 127 3.44 -1.76 -8.84
N THR A 128 3.57 -0.43 -8.92
CA THR A 128 2.43 0.47 -8.98
C THR A 128 2.67 1.44 -10.13
N LYS A 129 1.86 1.34 -11.18
CA LYS A 129 1.76 2.40 -12.20
C LYS A 129 0.79 3.49 -11.75
N GLU A 130 -0.16 3.10 -10.91
CA GLU A 130 -1.31 3.90 -10.48
C GLU A 130 -1.67 3.53 -9.04
N CYS A 131 -1.91 4.53 -8.20
CA CYS A 131 -2.50 4.34 -6.89
C CYS A 131 -3.94 4.89 -6.85
N VAL A 132 -4.71 4.40 -5.87
CA VAL A 132 -6.06 4.88 -5.58
C VAL A 132 -6.06 5.60 -4.24
N ILE A 133 -6.38 6.89 -4.27
CA ILE A 133 -6.48 7.73 -3.09
C ILE A 133 -7.95 7.92 -2.74
N SER A 134 -8.29 7.77 -1.46
CA SER A 134 -9.62 8.06 -0.93
C SER A 134 -9.52 9.22 0.03
N VAL A 135 -10.25 10.31 -0.26
CA VAL A 135 -10.34 11.49 0.60
C VAL A 135 -11.76 11.60 1.15
N GLY A 136 -11.89 11.82 2.46
CA GLY A 136 -13.15 12.08 3.15
C GLY A 136 -13.14 13.42 3.88
N PHE A 137 -14.32 13.98 4.08
CA PHE A 137 -14.55 15.24 4.78
C PHE A 137 -15.33 14.98 6.06
N GLU A 138 -14.95 15.62 7.17
CA GLU A 138 -15.70 15.57 8.42
C GLU A 138 -15.90 17.00 8.95
N GLY A 139 -17.15 17.48 8.94
CA GLY A 139 -17.53 18.81 9.44
C GLY A 139 -18.40 19.63 8.48
N SER A 140 -18.81 20.82 8.92
CA SER A 140 -19.58 21.76 8.07
C SER A 140 -18.61 22.50 7.14
N VAL A 141 -18.67 22.22 5.86
CA VAL A 141 -17.83 22.88 4.85
C VAL A 141 -18.57 24.10 4.28
N GLY A 142 -17.88 25.24 4.17
CA GLY A 142 -18.23 26.26 3.17
C GLY A 142 -17.73 25.82 1.79
N GLU A 143 -17.47 26.74 0.86
CA GLU A 143 -16.85 26.38 -0.42
C GLU A 143 -15.43 25.81 -0.18
N ALA A 144 -15.21 24.57 -0.64
CA ALA A 144 -13.94 23.86 -0.51
C ALA A 144 -13.46 23.36 -1.89
N ALA A 145 -12.14 23.30 -2.07
CA ALA A 145 -11.51 22.73 -3.25
C ALA A 145 -10.55 21.61 -2.84
N LEU A 146 -10.30 20.66 -3.74
CA LEU A 146 -9.30 19.62 -3.53
C LEU A 146 -8.34 19.60 -4.69
N THR A 147 -7.05 19.71 -4.38
CA THR A 147 -5.98 19.52 -5.34
C THR A 147 -5.24 18.22 -4.98
N VAL A 148 -5.05 17.36 -5.95
CA VAL A 148 -4.23 16.15 -5.81
C VAL A 148 -3.02 16.38 -6.69
N THR A 149 -1.86 16.37 -6.07
CA THR A 149 -0.57 16.48 -6.74
C THR A 149 0.13 15.13 -6.78
N GLY A 150 1.01 14.94 -7.75
CA GLY A 150 1.93 13.82 -7.79
C GLY A 150 3.04 14.02 -6.76
N ASP A 151 3.85 13.00 -6.56
CA ASP A 151 5.07 13.09 -5.75
C ASP A 151 6.12 14.03 -6.36
N ASP A 152 6.06 14.25 -7.67
CA ASP A 152 6.83 15.26 -8.41
C ASP A 152 6.23 16.68 -8.32
N GLY A 153 5.11 16.85 -7.61
CA GLY A 153 4.38 18.12 -7.48
C GLY A 153 3.51 18.47 -8.68
N SER A 154 3.41 17.61 -9.70
CA SER A 154 2.52 17.83 -10.84
C SER A 154 1.04 17.78 -10.43
N LEU A 155 0.18 18.53 -11.10
CA LEU A 155 -1.27 18.45 -10.86
C LEU A 155 -1.83 17.16 -11.46
N ILE A 156 -2.45 16.33 -10.63
CA ILE A 156 -3.06 15.05 -11.03
C ILE A 156 -4.57 15.16 -11.14
N ALA A 157 -5.21 15.77 -10.15
CA ALA A 157 -6.64 16.00 -10.16
C ALA A 157 -7.00 17.25 -9.39
N GLN A 158 -8.07 17.93 -9.79
CA GLN A 158 -8.59 19.08 -9.06
C GLN A 158 -10.11 19.02 -9.01
N ILE A 159 -10.67 19.20 -7.81
CA ILE A 159 -12.06 19.55 -7.60
C ILE A 159 -12.07 21.04 -7.25
N THR A 160 -12.59 21.84 -8.16
CA THR A 160 -12.57 23.31 -8.06
C THR A 160 -13.65 23.87 -7.14
N SER A 161 -14.72 23.10 -6.89
CA SER A 161 -15.74 23.43 -5.88
C SER A 161 -16.44 22.18 -5.37
N ILE A 162 -16.61 22.09 -4.06
CA ILE A 162 -17.52 21.18 -3.38
C ILE A 162 -18.64 22.05 -2.80
N ASN A 163 -19.70 22.26 -3.59
CA ASN A 163 -20.88 23.00 -3.15
C ASN A 163 -21.81 22.08 -2.37
N GLY A 164 -21.77 22.18 -1.05
CA GLY A 164 -22.81 21.64 -0.18
C GLY A 164 -23.80 22.75 0.17
N ASP A 165 -24.94 22.83 -0.51
CA ASP A 165 -26.09 23.56 0.04
C ASP A 165 -26.51 22.88 1.34
N ASN A 166 -25.95 23.29 2.48
CA ASN A 166 -26.31 22.83 3.84
C ASN A 166 -26.46 21.30 4.01
N GLN A 167 -25.77 20.49 3.21
CA GLN A 167 -25.67 19.06 3.43
C GLN A 167 -24.44 18.84 4.31
N SER A 168 -24.67 18.61 5.59
CA SER A 168 -23.68 17.93 6.41
C SER A 168 -23.33 16.64 5.68
N ILE A 169 -22.12 16.53 5.11
CA ILE A 169 -21.58 15.26 4.65
C ILE A 169 -21.21 14.49 5.93
N THR A 170 -22.23 14.01 6.64
CA THR A 170 -22.15 13.27 7.91
C THR A 170 -21.95 11.78 7.65
N ARG A 171 -22.06 11.35 6.38
CA ARG A 171 -21.52 10.06 5.93
C ARG A 171 -20.09 10.27 5.49
N LYS A 172 -19.25 9.26 5.72
CA LYS A 172 -17.91 9.13 5.11
C LYS A 172 -18.05 8.93 3.60
N ASP A 173 -18.62 9.91 2.90
CA ASP A 173 -18.70 9.93 1.45
C ASP A 173 -17.29 10.24 0.96
N SER A 174 -16.54 9.17 0.71
CA SER A 174 -15.17 9.26 0.23
C SER A 174 -15.16 9.47 -1.27
N ILE A 175 -14.37 10.43 -1.74
CA ILE A 175 -14.05 10.58 -3.16
C ILE A 175 -12.83 9.71 -3.44
N GLU A 176 -12.98 8.71 -4.33
CA GLU A 176 -11.90 7.82 -4.78
C GLU A 176 -11.30 8.33 -6.11
N PHE A 177 -10.01 8.64 -6.12
CA PHE A 177 -9.23 8.98 -7.32
C PHE A 177 -8.42 7.77 -7.73
N ILE A 178 -8.64 7.23 -8.94
CA ILE A 178 -8.13 5.91 -9.34
C ILE A 178 -6.80 5.98 -10.12
N TYR A 179 -6.46 7.15 -10.66
CA TYR A 179 -5.37 7.33 -11.61
C TYR A 179 -4.39 8.41 -11.12
N VAL A 180 -3.71 8.11 -10.02
CA VAL A 180 -2.59 8.94 -9.56
C VAL A 180 -1.28 8.24 -9.95
N PRO A 181 -0.48 8.81 -10.86
CA PRO A 181 0.84 8.27 -11.19
C PRO A 181 1.78 8.48 -9.99
N VAL A 182 2.64 7.49 -9.74
CA VAL A 182 3.47 7.43 -8.53
C VAL A 182 4.86 6.93 -8.87
N THR A 183 5.89 7.48 -8.21
CA THR A 183 7.21 6.85 -8.20
C THR A 183 7.21 5.67 -7.22
N LEU A 184 7.80 4.55 -7.63
CA LEU A 184 7.83 3.35 -6.80
C LEU A 184 8.53 3.59 -5.45
N GLY A 185 7.84 3.30 -4.35
CA GLY A 185 8.39 3.45 -3.00
C GLY A 185 8.49 4.89 -2.50
N SER A 186 7.94 5.87 -3.23
CA SER A 186 7.83 7.24 -2.74
C SER A 186 6.68 7.39 -1.74
N LEU A 187 6.73 8.49 -0.99
CA LEU A 187 5.59 8.99 -0.24
C LEU A 187 4.76 9.85 -1.20
N LEU A 188 3.47 9.58 -1.30
CA LEU A 188 2.59 10.38 -2.15
C LEU A 188 2.06 11.60 -1.42
N GLY A 189 2.50 12.78 -1.84
CA GLY A 189 1.96 14.05 -1.36
C GLY A 189 0.74 14.49 -2.16
N TYR A 190 -0.42 14.59 -1.52
CA TYR A 190 -1.60 15.27 -2.06
C TYR A 190 -1.91 16.52 -1.23
N SER A 191 -2.40 17.60 -1.85
CA SER A 191 -2.55 18.92 -1.23
C SER A 191 -4.00 19.44 -1.23
N LEU A 192 -4.71 19.32 -0.10
CA LEU A 192 -6.07 19.83 0.03
C LEU A 192 -6.10 21.33 0.39
N SER A 193 -6.89 22.15 -0.30
CA SER A 193 -7.02 23.60 -0.05
C SER A 193 -8.47 24.01 0.23
N HIS A 194 -8.76 24.52 1.43
CA HIS A 194 -10.11 24.93 1.84
C HIS A 194 -10.16 26.42 2.21
N ASN A 195 -11.32 27.08 2.03
CA ASN A 195 -11.48 28.51 2.30
C ASN A 195 -12.25 28.83 3.60
N THR A 196 -12.61 27.83 4.41
CA THR A 196 -13.46 28.02 5.61
C THR A 196 -12.85 27.36 6.86
N ALA A 197 -12.54 28.15 7.90
CA ALA A 197 -11.98 27.65 9.16
C ALA A 197 -12.90 26.64 9.89
N GLY A 198 -12.32 25.62 10.54
CA GLY A 198 -13.04 24.68 11.43
C GLY A 198 -13.41 23.31 10.85
N THR A 199 -12.96 22.97 9.64
CA THR A 199 -13.22 21.68 8.98
C THR A 199 -12.14 20.64 9.24
N THR A 200 -12.52 19.40 9.55
CA THR A 200 -11.58 18.27 9.65
C THR A 200 -11.57 17.51 8.33
N PHE A 201 -10.40 17.11 7.84
CA PHE A 201 -10.30 16.21 6.70
C PHE A 201 -9.59 14.93 7.10
N THR A 202 -9.84 13.88 6.33
CA THR A 202 -9.23 12.59 6.54
C THR A 202 -8.93 11.93 5.20
N GLY A 203 -7.73 11.41 5.01
CA GLY A 203 -7.34 10.75 3.76
C GLY A 203 -6.59 9.44 3.98
N ARG A 204 -6.55 8.60 2.95
CA ARG A 204 -5.83 7.32 2.94
C ARG A 204 -5.51 6.86 1.52
N ILE A 205 -4.52 5.96 1.38
CA ILE A 205 -4.48 5.07 0.23
C ILE A 205 -5.62 4.09 0.39
N ALA A 206 -6.52 4.07 -0.59
CA ALA A 206 -7.57 3.07 -0.70
C ALA A 206 -7.10 1.85 -1.51
N GLY A 207 -6.13 2.00 -2.41
CA GLY A 207 -5.64 0.87 -3.19
C GLY A 207 -4.52 1.23 -4.17
N PHE A 208 -4.16 0.27 -5.01
CA PHE A 208 -3.15 0.39 -6.05
C PHE A 208 -3.33 -0.67 -7.14
N ARG A 209 -2.68 -0.48 -8.28
CA ARG A 209 -2.69 -1.44 -9.40
C ARG A 209 -1.31 -2.01 -9.68
N ILE A 210 -1.24 -3.33 -9.88
CA ILE A 210 -0.05 -4.11 -10.26
C ILE A 210 0.05 -4.20 -11.78
#